data_AF-A0A1H6EHI2-F1
#
_entry.id   AF-A0A1H6EHI2-F1
#
_cell.length_a   1.000
_cell.length_b   1.000
_cell.length_c   1.000
_cell.angle_alpha   90.00
_cell.angle_beta   90.00
_cell.angle_gamma   90.00
#
_symmetry.space_group_name_H-M   'P 1'
#
loop_
_entity.id
_entity.type
_entity.pdbx_description
1 polymer ?
#
loop_
_entity_poly.entity_id
_entity_poly.type
_entity_poly.pdbx_seq_one_letter_code
_entity_poly.pdbx_strand_id
1 'polypeptide(L)'
;MGARWQAPTRGAITQARQRLGTEPVKDVFQQVARPAATESTPGAWLHDRRVMAIDGFVVDLPDTEANVAEFGRDSAGGYETAFPQARVVAISECASHAMVAADVAGRWAGEQTLAFSL
;
A
#
# COMPACT_ATOMS: atom_id res chain seq x y z
N MET A 1 -3.26 2.86 41.36
CA MET A 1 -3.94 4.01 40.73
C MET A 1 -3.86 3.82 39.22
N GLY A 2 -4.89 3.24 38.61
CA GLY A 2 -4.90 3.00 37.15
C GLY A 2 -5.12 4.32 36.42
N ALA A 3 -4.23 4.68 35.50
CA ALA A 3 -4.42 5.88 34.69
C ALA A 3 -5.74 5.73 33.90
N ARG A 4 -6.64 6.73 34.03
CA ARG A 4 -7.85 6.80 33.21
C ARG A 4 -7.44 6.90 31.75
N TRP A 5 -7.70 5.86 30.97
CA TRP A 5 -7.48 5.87 29.53
C TRP A 5 -8.24 7.04 28.90
N GLN A 6 -7.54 7.79 28.05
CA GLN A 6 -8.08 8.92 27.31
C GLN A 6 -7.69 8.72 25.85
N ALA A 7 -8.64 8.93 24.94
CA ALA A 7 -8.36 8.82 23.52
C ALA A 7 -7.29 9.85 23.10
N PRO A 8 -6.30 9.46 22.28
CA PRO A 8 -5.28 10.38 21.81
C PRO A 8 -5.88 11.45 20.89
N THR A 9 -5.30 12.66 20.93
CA THR A 9 -5.65 13.71 19.97
C THR A 9 -5.12 13.38 18.57
N ARG A 10 -5.68 14.02 17.54
CA ARG A 10 -5.19 13.87 16.15
C ARG A 10 -3.69 14.17 16.03
N GLY A 11 -3.21 15.23 16.69
CA GLY A 11 -1.79 15.61 16.70
C GLY A 11 -0.90 14.56 17.38
N ALA A 12 -1.36 13.94 18.47
CA ALA A 12 -0.62 12.87 19.13
C ALA A 12 -0.47 11.63 18.23
N ILE A 13 -1.51 11.30 17.44
CA ILE A 13 -1.45 10.21 16.46
C ILE A 13 -0.45 10.55 15.34
N THR A 14 -0.47 11.78 14.80
CA THR A 14 0.48 12.21 13.76
C THR A 14 1.92 12.10 14.25
N GLN A 15 2.23 12.62 15.45
CA GLN A 15 3.57 12.52 16.01
C GLN A 15 3.97 11.06 16.29
N ALA A 16 3.03 10.22 16.72
CA ALA A 16 3.29 8.80 16.91
C ALA A 16 3.66 8.10 15.59
N ARG A 17 2.96 8.39 14.49
CA ARG A 17 3.29 7.87 13.16
C ARG A 17 4.68 8.33 12.70
N GLN A 18 5.02 9.60 12.93
CA GLN A 18 6.36 10.12 12.60
C GLN A 18 7.47 9.42 13.39
N ARG A 19 7.27 9.16 14.69
CA ARG A 19 8.23 8.42 15.51
C ARG A 19 8.36 6.95 15.14
N LEU A 20 7.27 6.34 14.68
CA LEU A 20 7.24 4.92 14.32
C LEU A 20 8.10 4.64 13.07
N GLY A 21 8.09 5.55 12.10
CA GLY A 21 8.76 5.33 10.81
C GLY A 21 8.01 4.35 9.92
N THR A 22 8.60 4.03 8.76
CA THR A 22 8.00 3.17 7.75
C THR A 22 8.42 1.71 7.89
N GLU A 23 9.63 1.42 8.39
CA GLU A 23 10.11 0.03 8.48
C GLU A 23 9.19 -0.86 9.32
N PRO A 24 8.74 -0.45 10.53
CA PRO A 24 7.85 -1.30 11.33
C PRO A 24 6.48 -1.53 10.65
N VAL A 25 6.00 -0.56 9.87
CA VAL A 25 4.74 -0.71 9.12
C VAL A 25 4.90 -1.73 8.01
N LYS A 26 6.04 -1.69 7.30
CA LYS A 26 6.39 -2.68 6.28
C LYS A 26 6.51 -4.09 6.89
N ASP A 27 7.20 -4.21 8.02
CA ASP A 27 7.38 -5.51 8.69
C ASP A 27 6.05 -6.10 9.16
N VAL A 28 5.18 -5.28 9.75
CA VAL A 28 3.85 -5.73 10.15
C VAL A 28 3.04 -6.15 8.94
N PHE A 29 3.03 -5.35 7.86
CA PHE A 29 2.35 -5.73 6.61
C PHE A 29 2.86 -7.08 6.09
N GLN A 30 4.17 -7.28 6.01
CA GLN A 30 4.76 -8.55 5.55
C GLN A 30 4.38 -9.75 6.42
N GLN A 31 4.09 -9.54 7.71
CA GLN A 31 3.64 -10.58 8.62
C GLN A 31 2.15 -10.89 8.48
N VAL A 32 1.31 -9.87 8.30
CA VAL A 32 -0.16 -10.00 8.37
C VAL A 32 -0.85 -10.08 7.01
N ALA A 33 -0.22 -9.59 5.93
CA ALA A 33 -0.74 -9.67 4.58
C ALA A 33 -0.70 -11.13 4.10
N ARG A 34 -1.80 -11.84 4.34
CA ARG A 34 -1.98 -13.27 4.05
C ARG A 34 -3.37 -13.49 3.47
N PRO A 35 -3.56 -14.52 2.62
CA PRO A 35 -4.89 -14.91 2.16
C PRO A 35 -5.84 -15.13 3.33
N ALA A 36 -7.05 -14.60 3.23
CA ALA A 36 -8.06 -14.66 4.30
C ALA A 36 -9.20 -15.64 3.98
N ALA A 37 -9.41 -15.97 2.70
CA ALA A 37 -10.43 -16.90 2.27
C ALA A 37 -10.06 -18.34 2.62
N THR A 38 -11.10 -19.09 2.97
CA THR A 38 -11.08 -20.53 3.27
C THR A 38 -11.69 -21.30 2.10
N GLU A 39 -11.46 -22.61 1.95
CA GLU A 39 -12.04 -23.38 0.84
C GLU A 39 -13.57 -23.27 0.73
N SER A 40 -14.26 -22.98 1.85
CA SER A 40 -15.70 -22.72 1.88
C SER A 40 -16.11 -21.31 1.42
N THR A 41 -15.17 -20.40 1.18
CA THR A 41 -15.44 -19.04 0.73
C THR A 41 -15.86 -19.05 -0.75
N PRO A 42 -17.09 -18.62 -1.08
CA PRO A 42 -17.58 -18.63 -2.46
C PRO A 42 -16.68 -17.82 -3.40
N GLY A 43 -16.36 -18.40 -4.56
CA GLY A 43 -15.58 -17.72 -5.61
C GLY A 43 -14.08 -17.56 -5.34
N ALA A 44 -13.57 -18.05 -4.21
CA ALA A 44 -12.15 -17.93 -3.87
C ALA A 44 -11.25 -18.94 -4.62
N TRP A 45 -11.83 -19.99 -5.20
CA TRP A 45 -11.12 -21.00 -5.99
C TRP A 45 -11.79 -21.25 -7.34
N LEU A 46 -10.95 -21.49 -8.34
CA LEU A 46 -11.28 -22.14 -9.59
C LEU A 46 -10.59 -23.52 -9.57
N HIS A 47 -11.37 -24.58 -9.33
CA HIS A 47 -10.84 -25.91 -9.02
C HIS A 47 -9.85 -25.86 -7.83
N ASP A 48 -8.62 -26.34 -8.01
CA ASP A 48 -7.55 -26.39 -7.01
C ASP A 48 -6.67 -25.13 -7.01
N ARG A 49 -7.06 -24.09 -7.77
CA ARG A 49 -6.34 -22.82 -7.88
C ARG A 49 -7.09 -21.71 -7.16
N ARG A 50 -6.42 -21.08 -6.20
CA ARG A 50 -6.93 -19.85 -5.55
C ARG A 50 -6.93 -18.71 -6.56
N VAL A 51 -8.03 -17.95 -6.61
CA VAL A 51 -8.19 -16.83 -7.54
C VAL A 51 -7.60 -15.56 -6.92
N MET A 52 -6.54 -15.06 -7.55
CA MET A 52 -5.81 -13.86 -7.14
C MET A 52 -5.86 -12.82 -8.27
N ALA A 53 -5.84 -11.54 -7.91
CA ALA A 53 -5.67 -10.43 -8.83
C ALA A 53 -4.34 -9.75 -8.56
N ILE A 54 -3.69 -9.29 -9.63
CA ILE A 54 -2.57 -8.35 -9.57
C ILE A 54 -2.97 -7.10 -10.33
N ASP A 55 -2.79 -5.93 -9.73
CA ASP A 55 -3.16 -4.65 -10.35
C ASP A 55 -2.30 -3.50 -9.79
N GLY A 56 -2.15 -2.45 -10.59
CA GLY A 56 -1.41 -1.25 -10.26
C GLY A 56 -2.30 -0.03 -10.08
N PHE A 57 -2.03 0.78 -9.06
CA PHE A 57 -2.71 2.07 -8.85
C PHE A 57 -1.71 3.15 -8.40
N VAL A 58 -2.15 4.41 -8.45
CA VAL A 58 -1.35 5.56 -7.99
C VAL A 58 -2.02 6.27 -6.82
N VAL A 59 -1.21 6.78 -5.91
CA VAL A 59 -1.66 7.53 -4.73
C VAL A 59 -0.97 8.89 -4.72
N ASP A 60 -1.76 9.96 -4.62
CA ASP A 60 -1.23 11.31 -4.43
C ASP A 60 -0.57 11.44 -3.06
N LEU A 61 0.61 12.02 -3.05
CA LEU A 61 1.40 12.26 -1.84
C LEU A 61 1.38 13.75 -1.48
N PRO A 62 1.59 14.10 -0.19
CA PRO A 62 1.81 15.49 0.21
C PRO A 62 2.92 16.14 -0.61
N ASP A 63 2.66 17.36 -1.10
CA ASP A 63 3.61 18.12 -1.89
C ASP A 63 4.76 18.64 -1.01
N THR A 64 5.82 17.85 -0.95
CA THR A 64 7.04 18.15 -0.20
C THR A 64 8.23 17.86 -1.10
N GLU A 65 9.32 18.61 -0.93
CA GLU A 65 10.55 18.39 -1.72
C GLU A 65 11.05 16.94 -1.61
N ALA A 66 10.94 16.33 -0.43
CA ALA A 66 11.31 14.94 -0.21
C ALA A 66 10.45 13.96 -1.02
N ASN A 67 9.12 14.12 -1.04
CA ASN A 67 8.24 13.26 -1.83
C ASN A 67 8.40 13.49 -3.34
N VAL A 68 8.66 14.73 -3.76
CA VAL A 68 8.95 15.02 -5.17
C VAL A 68 10.26 14.37 -5.60
N ALA A 69 11.29 14.41 -4.75
CA ALA A 69 12.56 13.74 -5.03
C ALA A 69 12.43 12.21 -5.08
N GLU A 70 11.67 11.61 -4.15
CA GLU A 70 11.53 10.15 -4.01
C GLU A 70 10.48 9.52 -4.92
N PHE A 71 9.44 10.26 -5.34
CA PHE A 71 8.35 9.70 -6.14
C PHE A 71 8.15 10.39 -7.48
N GLY A 72 8.55 11.65 -7.59
CA GLY A 72 8.34 12.48 -8.77
C GLY A 72 6.86 12.84 -9.00
N ARG A 73 6.65 13.73 -9.96
CA ARG A 73 5.32 14.09 -10.49
C ARG A 73 5.15 13.41 -11.83
N ASP A 74 4.01 12.78 -12.05
CA ASP A 74 3.78 12.15 -13.34
C ASP A 74 3.49 13.22 -14.41
N SER A 75 3.88 12.94 -15.64
CA SER A 75 3.79 13.92 -16.73
C SER A 75 3.47 13.23 -18.05
N ALA A 76 2.41 13.67 -18.72
CA ALA A 76 2.02 13.16 -20.03
C ALA A 76 1.44 14.30 -20.88
N GLY A 77 1.82 14.35 -22.17
CA GLY A 77 1.19 15.27 -23.13
C GLY A 77 1.33 16.76 -22.79
N GLY A 78 2.40 17.17 -22.10
CA GLY A 78 2.61 18.57 -21.67
C GLY A 78 1.89 18.98 -20.39
N TYR A 79 1.21 18.03 -19.73
CA TYR A 79 0.64 18.19 -18.39
C TYR A 79 1.53 17.48 -17.36
N GLU A 80 1.62 18.05 -16.16
CA GLU A 80 2.25 17.47 -14.98
C GLU A 80 1.22 17.41 -13.83
N THR A 81 1.26 16.34 -13.05
CA THR A 81 0.36 16.16 -11.90
C THR A 81 0.61 17.22 -10.82
N ALA A 82 -0.49 17.68 -10.22
CA ALA A 82 -0.45 18.69 -9.16
C ALA A 82 0.24 18.22 -7.87
N PHE A 83 0.37 16.91 -7.68
CA PHE A 83 1.04 16.30 -6.54
C PHE A 83 2.05 15.24 -7.01
N PRO A 84 3.10 14.97 -6.21
CA PRO A 84 3.90 13.76 -6.41
C PRO A 84 3.03 12.51 -6.22
N GLN A 85 3.35 11.44 -6.95
CA GLN A 85 2.52 10.22 -6.95
C GLN A 85 3.36 8.97 -6.69
N ALA A 86 2.92 8.16 -5.72
CA ALA A 86 3.45 6.82 -5.53
C ALA A 86 2.67 5.82 -6.38
N ARG A 87 3.37 5.00 -7.18
CA ARG A 87 2.80 3.83 -7.83
C ARG A 87 2.85 2.66 -6.86
N VAL A 88 1.74 1.96 -6.71
CA VAL A 88 1.61 0.74 -5.92
C VAL A 88 1.18 -0.37 -6.85
N VAL A 89 1.84 -1.52 -6.79
CA VAL A 89 1.35 -2.76 -7.40
C VAL A 89 1.14 -3.78 -6.31
N ALA A 90 -0.01 -4.44 -6.33
CA ALA A 90 -0.38 -5.37 -5.28
C ALA A 90 -1.03 -6.63 -5.82
N ILE A 91 -0.80 -7.72 -5.11
CA ILE A 91 -1.55 -8.96 -5.26
C ILE A 91 -2.64 -8.98 -4.19
N SER A 92 -3.88 -9.25 -4.61
CA SER A 92 -5.02 -9.42 -3.71
C SER A 92 -5.76 -10.72 -3.99
N GLU A 93 -6.34 -11.28 -2.94
CA GLU A 93 -7.26 -12.40 -3.07
C GLU A 93 -8.63 -11.90 -3.52
N CYS A 94 -9.16 -12.43 -4.64
CA CYS A 94 -10.34 -11.86 -5.28
C CYS A 94 -11.62 -11.93 -4.43
N ALA A 95 -11.79 -13.00 -3.63
CA ALA A 95 -13.03 -13.20 -2.88
C ALA A 95 -13.07 -12.46 -1.54
N SER A 96 -11.93 -12.30 -0.86
CA SER A 96 -11.84 -11.58 0.41
C SER A 96 -11.39 -10.13 0.26
N HIS A 97 -10.84 -9.78 -0.90
CA HIS A 97 -10.13 -8.53 -1.17
C HIS A 97 -8.90 -8.30 -0.27
N ALA A 98 -8.43 -9.32 0.44
CA ALA A 98 -7.22 -9.23 1.25
C ALA A 98 -6.00 -9.03 0.35
N MET A 99 -5.24 -7.98 0.59
CA MET A 99 -3.92 -7.78 -0.03
C MET A 99 -2.93 -8.74 0.61
N VAL A 100 -2.13 -9.41 -0.22
CA VAL A 100 -1.16 -10.44 0.23
C VAL A 100 0.28 -10.07 -0.07
N ALA A 101 0.50 -9.19 -1.05
CA ALA A 101 1.79 -8.61 -1.39
C ALA A 101 1.56 -7.23 -1.99
N ALA A 102 2.49 -6.30 -1.77
CA ALA A 102 2.49 -5.00 -2.40
C ALA A 102 3.91 -4.43 -2.45
N ASP A 103 4.21 -3.68 -3.49
CA ASP A 103 5.43 -2.90 -3.62
C ASP A 103 5.11 -1.51 -4.16
N VAL A 104 5.98 -0.55 -3.83
CA VAL A 104 5.73 0.88 -4.02
C VAL A 104 6.97 1.54 -4.61
N ALA A 105 6.79 2.35 -5.65
CA ALA A 105 7.87 3.15 -6.21
C ALA A 105 7.39 4.48 -6.78
N GLY A 106 8.34 5.35 -7.10
CA GLY A 106 8.12 6.57 -7.85
C GLY A 106 7.77 6.33 -9.32
N ARG A 107 7.52 7.43 -10.03
CA ARG A 107 7.05 7.45 -11.42
C ARG A 107 7.93 6.75 -12.45
N TRP A 108 9.20 6.50 -12.12
CA TRP A 108 10.17 5.84 -13.00
C TRP A 108 9.98 4.33 -13.08
N ALA A 109 9.32 3.72 -12.09
CA ALA A 109 9.03 2.30 -12.12
C ALA A 109 7.72 2.03 -12.88
N GLY A 110 7.80 1.14 -13.87
CA GLY A 110 6.62 0.61 -14.54
C GLY A 110 5.89 -0.40 -13.66
N GLU A 111 4.61 -0.62 -13.93
CA GLU A 111 3.81 -1.63 -13.24
C GLU A 111 4.43 -3.03 -13.32
N GLN A 112 4.94 -3.40 -14.50
CA GLN A 112 5.63 -4.68 -14.68
C GLN A 112 6.88 -4.82 -13.80
N THR A 113 7.66 -3.75 -13.65
CA THR A 113 8.86 -3.77 -12.78
C THR A 113 8.49 -4.07 -11.34
N LEU A 114 7.42 -3.42 -10.84
CA LEU A 114 6.91 -3.66 -9.49
C LEU A 114 6.24 -5.04 -9.37
N ALA A 115 5.55 -5.52 -10.40
CA ALA A 115 4.96 -6.86 -10.37
C ALA A 115 6.02 -7.96 -10.19
N PHE A 116 7.23 -7.77 -10.73
CA PHE A 116 8.33 -8.73 -10.57
C PHE A 116 9.03 -8.68 -9.20
N SER A 117 8.78 -7.67 -8.37
CA SER A 117 9.35 -7.55 -7.01
C SER A 117 8.44 -8.08 -5.90
N LEU A 118 7.24 -8.56 -6.23
CA LEU A 118 6.24 -9.09 -5.28
C LEU A 118 6.47 -10.54 -4.84
#